data_AF-A0AA37IVT9-F1
#
_entry.id   AF-A0AA37IVT9-F1
#
_cell.length_a   1.000
_cell.length_b   1.000
_cell.length_c   1.000
_cell.angle_alpha   90.00
_cell.angle_beta   90.00
_cell.angle_gamma   90.00
#
_symmetry.space_group_name_H-M   'P 1'
#
loop_
_entity.id
_entity.type
_entity.pdbx_description
1 polymer ?
#
loop_
_entity_poly.entity_id
_entity_poly.type
_entity_poly.pdbx_seq_one_letter_code
_entity_poly.pdbx_strand_id
1 'polypeptide(L)'
;MILEAIYNGEFYPSEKVVPTSPAYIEALKTCEKLMEQLSRRLSKEDYALVEELQTQSSIAQGEESECHFKYGFSAGLLVQQEAVEQVKKINDK
;
A
#
# COMPACT_ATOMS: atom_id res chain seq x y z
N MET A 1 -5.58 -22.65 5.85
CA MET A 1 -5.27 -21.68 6.93
C MET A 1 -4.28 -20.64 6.42
N ILE A 2 -4.15 -19.48 7.07
CA ILE A 2 -3.25 -18.41 6.56
C ILE A 2 -1.78 -18.84 6.46
N LEU A 3 -1.31 -19.69 7.38
CA LEU A 3 0.06 -20.22 7.35
C LEU A 3 0.33 -21.14 6.15
N GLU A 4 -0.65 -21.97 5.76
CA GLU A 4 -0.56 -22.83 4.57
C GLU A 4 -0.62 -22.01 3.29
N ALA A 5 -1.48 -20.98 3.24
CA ALA A 5 -1.55 -20.05 2.12
C ALA A 5 -0.25 -19.24 1.94
N ILE A 6 0.41 -18.86 3.05
CA ILE A 6 1.74 -18.25 3.01
C ILE A 6 2.78 -19.26 2.52
N TYR A 7 2.80 -20.48 3.08
CA TYR A 7 3.75 -21.53 2.71
C TYR A 7 3.66 -21.92 1.23
N ASN A 8 2.45 -22.04 0.70
CA ASN A 8 2.20 -22.41 -0.70
C ASN A 8 2.37 -21.23 -1.68
N GLY A 9 2.65 -20.02 -1.20
CA GLY A 9 2.70 -18.83 -2.04
C GLY A 9 1.34 -18.50 -2.66
N GLU A 10 0.24 -18.66 -1.94
CA GLU A 10 -1.11 -18.29 -2.40
C GLU A 10 -1.55 -16.93 -1.84
N PHE A 11 -0.72 -16.31 -0.99
CA PHE A 11 -1.00 -15.05 -0.33
C PHE A 11 -0.24 -13.90 -0.99
N TYR A 12 -0.84 -13.31 -2.04
CA TYR A 12 -0.32 -12.12 -2.73
C TYR A 12 -1.31 -10.95 -2.66
N PRO A 13 -1.33 -10.19 -1.55
CA PRO A 13 -2.23 -9.05 -1.39
C PRO A 13 -2.08 -7.99 -2.47
N SER A 14 -0.86 -7.75 -2.96
CA SER A 14 -0.58 -6.76 -4.02
C SER A 14 -1.27 -7.09 -5.35
N GLU A 15 -1.51 -8.36 -5.65
CA GLU A 15 -2.19 -8.79 -6.88
C GLU A 15 -3.71 -8.92 -6.70
N LYS A 16 -4.17 -9.13 -5.45
CA LYS A 16 -5.58 -9.42 -5.14
C LYS A 16 -6.33 -8.23 -4.55
N VAL A 17 -5.62 -7.25 -4.01
CA VAL A 17 -6.17 -6.11 -3.24
C VAL A 17 -5.70 -4.81 -3.87
N VAL A 18 -5.98 -4.64 -5.17
CA VAL A 18 -5.81 -3.37 -5.85
C VAL A 18 -7.00 -2.47 -5.50
N PRO A 19 -6.80 -1.18 -5.16
CA PRO A 19 -7.91 -0.28 -4.94
C PRO A 19 -8.81 -0.19 -6.20
N THR A 20 -10.11 -0.44 -6.02
CA THR A 20 -11.10 -0.39 -7.11
C THR A 20 -11.99 0.85 -7.03
N SER A 21 -11.66 1.78 -6.14
CA SER A 21 -12.48 2.98 -5.94
C SER A 21 -12.47 3.84 -7.22
N PRO A 22 -13.61 4.44 -7.60
CA PRO A 22 -13.65 5.31 -8.78
C PRO A 22 -12.64 6.46 -8.71
N ALA A 23 -12.41 7.02 -7.51
CA ALA A 23 -11.43 8.09 -7.29
C ALA A 23 -10.00 7.64 -7.58
N TYR A 24 -9.60 6.44 -7.15
CA TYR A 24 -8.27 5.89 -7.44
C TYR A 24 -8.08 5.65 -8.94
N ILE A 25 -9.08 5.03 -9.59
CA ILE A 25 -9.03 4.75 -11.03
C ILE A 25 -8.93 6.06 -11.83
N GLU A 26 -9.66 7.10 -11.45
CA GLU A 26 -9.58 8.40 -12.14
C GLU A 26 -8.24 9.11 -11.89
N ALA A 27 -7.69 9.00 -10.68
CA ALA A 27 -6.35 9.51 -10.38
C ALA A 27 -5.28 8.82 -11.24
N LEU A 28 -5.31 7.49 -11.37
CA LEU A 28 -4.39 6.75 -12.25
C LEU A 28 -4.47 7.22 -13.70
N LYS A 29 -5.69 7.33 -14.26
CA LYS A 29 -5.89 7.86 -15.63
C LYS A 29 -5.37 9.29 -15.77
N THR A 30 -5.49 10.10 -14.73
CA THR A 30 -4.97 11.47 -14.72
C THR A 30 -3.45 11.48 -14.73
N CYS A 31 -2.80 10.63 -13.94
CA CYS A 31 -1.36 10.46 -13.96
C CYS A 31 -0.85 10.06 -15.35
N GLU A 32 -1.49 9.07 -16.00
CA GLU A 32 -1.13 8.65 -17.36
C GLU A 32 -1.22 9.81 -18.37
N LYS A 33 -2.32 10.56 -18.36
CA LYS A 33 -2.50 11.74 -19.23
C LYS A 33 -1.46 12.82 -18.98
N LEU A 34 -1.09 13.06 -17.72
CA LEU A 34 -0.06 14.04 -17.36
C LEU A 34 1.32 13.59 -17.89
N MET A 35 1.68 12.32 -17.72
CA MET A 35 2.94 11.77 -18.25
C MET A 35 3.02 11.88 -19.77
N GLU A 36 1.92 11.60 -20.49
CA GLU A 36 1.84 11.78 -21.95
C GLU A 36 1.97 13.25 -22.36
N GLN A 37 1.39 14.18 -21.61
CA GLN A 37 1.55 15.61 -21.88
C GLN A 37 2.98 16.08 -21.61
N LEU A 38 3.62 15.61 -20.54
CA LEU A 38 4.99 15.96 -20.20
C LEU A 38 5.98 15.44 -21.24
N SER A 39 5.78 14.22 -21.76
CA SER A 39 6.66 13.63 -22.79
C SER A 39 6.67 14.42 -24.11
N ARG A 40 5.58 15.14 -24.41
CA ARG A 40 5.47 16.01 -25.59
C ARG A 40 6.05 17.41 -25.38
N ARG A 41 6.11 17.88 -24.13
CA ARG A 41 6.48 19.26 -23.79
C ARG A 41 7.93 19.42 -23.37
N LEU A 42 8.51 18.37 -22.80
CA LEU A 42 9.87 18.39 -22.25
C LEU A 42 10.88 17.88 -23.27
N SER A 43 12.14 18.28 -23.09
CA SER A 43 13.26 17.63 -23.77
C SER A 43 13.38 16.16 -23.31
N LYS A 44 14.11 15.33 -24.05
CA LYS A 44 14.36 13.94 -23.63
C LYS A 44 15.08 13.86 -22.29
N GLU A 45 16.02 14.77 -22.05
CA GLU A 45 16.81 14.82 -20.80
C GLU A 45 15.93 15.23 -19.62
N ASP A 46 15.10 16.27 -19.79
CA ASP A 46 14.19 16.71 -18.73
C ASP A 46 13.07 15.69 -18.46
N TYR A 47 12.56 15.02 -19.48
CA TYR A 47 11.55 13.98 -19.30
C TYR A 47 12.12 12.77 -18.55
N ALA A 48 13.36 12.37 -18.84
CA ALA A 48 14.04 11.31 -18.09
C ALA A 48 14.18 11.66 -16.59
N LEU A 49 14.39 12.93 -16.24
CA LEU A 49 14.39 13.37 -14.84
C LEU A 49 13.01 13.23 -14.19
N VAL A 50 11.92 13.45 -14.93
CA VAL A 50 10.55 13.22 -14.44
C VAL A 50 10.29 11.74 -14.21
N GLU A 51 10.73 10.86 -15.12
CA GLU A 51 10.61 9.41 -14.97
C GLU A 51 11.41 8.90 -13.76
N GLU A 52 12.62 9.42 -13.55
CA GLU A 52 13.43 9.10 -12.38
C GLU A 52 12.75 9.59 -11.09
N LEU A 53 12.22 10.82 -11.07
CA LEU A 53 11.48 11.35 -9.92
C LEU A 53 10.26 10.48 -9.58
N GLN A 54 9.49 10.04 -10.59
CA GLN A 54 8.36 9.14 -10.39
C GLN A 54 8.79 7.79 -9.81
N THR A 55 9.90 7.25 -10.31
CA THR A 55 10.49 5.99 -9.82
C THR A 55 10.90 6.11 -8.35
N GLN A 56 11.68 7.14 -8.00
CA GLN A 56 12.12 7.37 -6.62
C GLN A 56 10.96 7.65 -5.67
N SER A 57 9.95 8.40 -6.12
CA SER A 57 8.73 8.65 -5.34
C SER A 57 7.96 7.35 -5.05
N SER A 58 7.91 6.44 -6.01
CA SER A 58 7.25 5.12 -5.84
C SER A 58 8.01 4.23 -4.86
N ILE A 59 9.35 4.24 -4.91
CA ILE A 59 10.20 3.52 -3.95
C ILE A 59 9.99 4.06 -2.53
N ALA A 60 10.08 5.39 -2.35
CA ALA A 60 9.88 6.03 -1.05
C ALA A 60 8.48 5.73 -0.47
N GLN A 61 7.42 5.84 -1.29
CA GLN A 61 6.07 5.49 -0.88
C GLN A 61 5.94 4.00 -0.51
N GLY A 62 6.67 3.12 -1.20
CA GLY A 62 6.74 1.70 -0.87
C GLY A 62 7.32 1.45 0.53
N GLU A 63 8.49 2.04 0.82
CA GLU A 63 9.16 1.96 2.13
C GLU A 63 8.27 2.54 3.26
N GLU A 64 7.64 3.69 3.02
CA GLU A 64 6.67 4.29 3.95
C GLU A 64 5.49 3.35 4.21
N SER A 65 4.92 2.77 3.16
CA SER A 65 3.78 1.85 3.24
C SER A 65 4.13 0.58 4.02
N GLU A 66 5.32 0.03 3.82
CA GLU A 66 5.80 -1.11 4.60
C GLU A 66 5.94 -0.77 6.09
N CYS A 67 6.52 0.40 6.40
CA CYS A 67 6.62 0.88 7.78
C CYS A 67 5.24 1.07 8.43
N HIS A 68 4.31 1.73 7.72
CA HIS A 68 2.93 1.91 8.17
C HIS A 68 2.22 0.58 8.40
N PHE A 69 2.39 -0.38 7.49
CA PHE A 69 1.81 -1.71 7.62
C PHE A 69 2.33 -2.43 8.87
N LYS A 70 3.66 -2.50 9.06
CA LYS A 70 4.25 -3.17 10.24
C LYS A 70 3.79 -2.55 11.54
N TYR A 71 3.78 -1.21 11.61
CA TYR A 71 3.34 -0.49 12.79
C TYR A 71 1.84 -0.70 13.06
N GLY A 72 0.99 -0.48 12.05
CA GLY A 72 -0.45 -0.62 12.16
C GLY A 72 -0.90 -2.03 12.50
N PHE A 73 -0.26 -3.05 11.89
CA PHE A 73 -0.52 -4.46 12.21
C PHE A 73 -0.17 -4.78 13.67
N SER A 74 1.00 -4.32 14.14
CA SER A 74 1.43 -4.51 15.53
C SER A 74 0.48 -3.84 16.52
N ALA A 75 0.06 -2.61 16.24
CA ALA A 75 -0.93 -1.90 17.04
C ALA A 75 -2.28 -2.64 17.09
N GLY A 76 -2.74 -3.17 15.95
CA GLY A 76 -3.96 -3.97 15.87
C GLY A 76 -3.91 -5.24 16.74
N LEU A 77 -2.77 -5.93 16.78
CA LEU A 77 -2.58 -7.09 17.66
C LEU A 77 -2.64 -6.71 19.14
N LEU A 78 -2.03 -5.59 19.53
CA LEU A 78 -2.09 -5.10 20.91
C LEU A 78 -3.53 -4.78 21.33
N VAL A 79 -4.29 -4.08 20.47
CA VAL A 79 -5.71 -3.78 20.72
C VAL A 79 -6.53 -5.06 20.85
N GLN A 80 -6.25 -6.08 20.02
CA GLN A 80 -6.93 -7.37 20.11
C GLN A 80 -6.64 -8.09 21.42
N GLN A 81 -5.38 -8.10 21.86
CA GLN A 81 -4.97 -8.70 23.13
C GLN A 81 -5.66 -8.01 24.32
N GLU A 82 -5.64 -6.68 24.34
CA GLU A 82 -6.30 -5.89 25.38
C GLU A 82 -7.81 -6.19 25.42
N ALA A 83 -8.48 -6.19 24.27
CA ALA A 83 -9.91 -6.49 24.20
C ALA A 83 -10.24 -7.89 24.75
N VAL A 84 -9.42 -8.90 24.44
CA VAL A 84 -9.60 -10.26 24.98
C VAL A 84 -9.41 -10.30 26.49
N GLU A 85 -8.41 -9.60 27.02
CA GLU A 85 -8.20 -9.51 28.48
C GLU A 85 -9.36 -8.82 29.19
N GLN A 86 -9.91 -7.75 28.61
CA GLN A 86 -11.08 -7.07 29.18
C GLN A 86 -12.29 -7.99 29.24
N VAL A 87 -12.57 -8.76 28.17
CA VAL A 87 -13.68 -9.72 28.16
C VAL A 87 -13.50 -10.81 29.23
N LYS A 88 -12.28 -11.35 29.40
CA LYS A 88 -12.00 -12.34 30.46
C LYS A 88 -12.30 -11.78 31.86
N LYS A 89 -11.83 -10.56 32.15
CA LYS A 89 -12.09 -9.88 33.45
C LYS A 89 -13.58 -9.65 33.73
N ILE A 90 -14.40 -9.48 32.69
CA ILE A 90 -15.86 -9.36 32.83
C ILE A 90 -16.47 -10.72 33.18
N ASN A 91 -16.05 -11.79 32.49
CA ASN A 91 -16.61 -13.13 32.67
C ASN A 91 -16.17 -13.82 33.96
N ASP A 92 -15.03 -13.42 34.53
CA ASP A 92 -14.50 -13.95 35.79
C ASP A 92 -15.09 -13.25 37.05
N LYS A 93 -16.05 -12.33 36.88
CA LYS A 93 -16.80 -11.63 37.95
C LYS A 93 -18.24 -12.11 38.04
#